data_AF-A0A536T397-F1
#
_entry.id   AF-A0A536T397-F1
#
_cell.length_a   1.000
_cell.length_b   1.000
_cell.length_c   1.000
_cell.angle_alpha   90.00
_cell.angle_beta   90.00
_cell.angle_gamma   90.00
#
_symmetry.space_group_name_H-M   'P 1'
#
loop_
_entity.id
_entity.type
_entity.pdbx_description
1 polymer ?
#
loop_
_entity_poly.entity_id
_entity_poly.type
_entity_poly.pdbx_seq_one_letter_code
_entity_poly.pdbx_strand_id
1 'polypeptide(L)'
;MLGAYLGVSVLSIVPNLWLAALVAALAVAFCGGLLERLLLRPLTGKPLGQVLVTLGISFIVADLCLMIWGGDPIPLAAPASLQRPLIVGGIAFPAYRLVVLGIAIVTAIGLHALMEWTRIGAMIRAGVDDMPMARAVGIP
;
A
#
# COMPACT_ATOMS: atom_id res chain seq x y z
N MET A 1 2.64 -2.84 -7.13
CA MET A 1 3.95 -2.94 -7.82
C MET A 1 4.98 -2.05 -7.15
N LEU A 2 4.83 -0.72 -7.17
CA LEU A 2 5.81 0.24 -6.60
C LEU A 2 6.32 -0.10 -5.19
N GLY A 3 5.44 -0.44 -4.25
CA GLY A 3 5.87 -0.68 -2.86
C GLY A 3 6.81 -1.87 -2.67
N ALA A 4 6.67 -2.91 -3.48
CA ALA A 4 7.58 -4.05 -3.43
C ALA A 4 8.97 -3.65 -3.94
N TYR A 5 9.03 -2.97 -5.09
CA TYR A 5 10.28 -2.55 -5.72
C TYR A 5 11.02 -1.44 -4.95
N LEU A 6 10.28 -0.48 -4.37
CA LEU A 6 10.85 0.49 -3.44
C LEU A 6 11.39 -0.22 -2.19
N GLY A 7 10.70 -1.23 -1.68
CA GLY A 7 11.20 -2.07 -0.58
C GLY A 7 12.51 -2.76 -0.92
N VAL A 8 12.62 -3.36 -2.11
CA VAL A 8 13.89 -3.97 -2.59
C VAL A 8 15.00 -2.92 -2.69
N SER A 9 14.69 -1.74 -3.20
CA SER A 9 15.66 -0.64 -3.37
C SER A 9 16.14 -0.08 -2.04
N VAL A 10 15.29 -0.06 -1.01
CA VAL A 10 15.70 0.39 0.32
C VAL A 10 16.49 -0.71 1.03
N LEU A 11 16.18 -1.99 0.76
CA LEU A 11 16.90 -3.13 1.32
C LEU A 11 18.36 -3.21 0.84
N SER A 12 18.68 -2.70 -0.35
CA SER A 12 20.07 -2.61 -0.83
C SER A 12 20.89 -1.53 -0.10
N ILE A 13 20.24 -0.56 0.53
CA ILE A 13 20.87 0.54 1.29
C ILE A 13 20.89 0.21 2.80
N VAL A 14 19.80 -0.36 3.31
CA VAL A 14 19.63 -0.71 4.73
C VAL A 14 19.30 -2.21 4.84
N PRO A 15 20.20 -3.05 5.38
CA PRO A 15 20.00 -4.50 5.48
C PRO A 15 18.96 -4.91 6.56
N ASN A 16 18.04 -4.01 6.92
CA ASN A 16 16.94 -4.26 7.86
C ASN A 16 15.59 -4.25 7.12
N LEU A 17 15.00 -5.43 6.96
CA LEU A 17 13.74 -5.63 6.25
C LEU A 17 12.59 -4.82 6.82
N TRP A 18 12.52 -4.66 8.15
CA TRP A 18 11.44 -3.92 8.80
C TRP A 18 11.49 -2.43 8.49
N LEU A 19 12.70 -1.87 8.54
CA LEU A 19 12.94 -0.45 8.27
C LEU A 19 12.72 -0.16 6.78
N ALA A 20 13.19 -1.06 5.91
CA ALA A 20 12.95 -0.99 4.47
C ALA A 20 11.45 -1.05 4.12
N ALA A 21 10.69 -1.94 4.76
CA ALA A 21 9.24 -2.05 4.55
C ALA A 21 8.50 -0.78 5.00
N LEU A 22 8.87 -0.21 6.16
CA LEU A 22 8.25 1.00 6.68
C LEU A 22 8.54 2.22 5.80
N VAL A 23 9.79 2.39 5.38
CA VAL A 23 10.19 3.48 4.46
C VAL A 23 9.51 3.33 3.10
N ALA A 24 9.47 2.11 2.54
CA ALA A 24 8.77 1.86 1.29
C ALA A 24 7.25 2.13 1.41
N ALA A 25 6.62 1.72 2.51
CA ALA A 25 5.21 2.01 2.76
C ALA A 25 4.94 3.52 2.84
N LEU A 26 5.78 4.28 3.55
CA LEU A 26 5.67 5.75 3.64
C LEU A 26 5.90 6.41 2.28
N ALA A 27 6.90 5.98 1.51
CA ALA A 27 7.18 6.52 0.19
C ALA A 27 6.02 6.28 -0.79
N VAL A 28 5.41 5.08 -0.76
CA VAL A 28 4.24 4.76 -1.57
C VAL A 28 3.03 5.56 -1.12
N ALA A 29 2.79 5.68 0.19
CA ALA A 29 1.69 6.48 0.73
C ALA A 29 1.81 7.95 0.31
N PHE A 30 3.03 8.51 0.36
CA PHE A 30 3.31 9.86 -0.09
C PHE A 30 3.09 10.03 -1.60
N CYS A 31 3.63 9.13 -2.42
CA CYS A 31 3.43 9.17 -3.88
C CYS A 31 1.95 9.03 -4.24
N GLY A 32 1.24 8.10 -3.61
CA GLY A 32 -0.19 7.90 -3.79
C GLY A 32 -0.99 9.14 -3.42
N GLY A 33 -0.71 9.75 -2.27
CA GLY A 33 -1.37 11.00 -1.85
C GLY A 33 -1.09 12.17 -2.78
N LEU A 34 0.12 12.25 -3.35
CA LEU A 34 0.47 13.28 -4.34
C LEU A 34 -0.29 13.07 -5.65
N LEU A 35 -0.34 11.83 -6.14
CA LEU A 35 -1.13 11.41 -7.30
C LEU A 35 -2.62 11.71 -7.11
N GLU A 36 -3.16 11.40 -5.94
CA GLU A 36 -4.55 11.68 -5.62
C GLU A 36 -4.85 13.18 -5.64
N ARG A 37 -4.01 13.97 -4.98
CA ARG A 37 -4.22 15.42 -4.85
C ARG A 37 -4.04 16.16 -6.18
N LEU A 38 -3.10 15.73 -7.03
CA LEU A 38 -2.76 16.40 -8.28
C LEU A 38 -3.59 15.92 -9.47
N LEU A 39 -3.89 14.62 -9.56
CA LEU A 39 -4.49 14.02 -10.76
C LEU A 39 -5.93 13.59 -10.54
N LEU A 40 -6.26 12.98 -9.39
CA LEU A 40 -7.61 12.47 -9.15
C LEU A 40 -8.57 13.56 -8.65
N ARG A 41 -8.13 14.41 -7.72
CA ARG A 41 -8.97 15.45 -7.12
C ARG A 41 -9.53 16.48 -8.13
N PRO A 42 -8.79 16.91 -9.17
CA PRO A 42 -9.34 17.80 -10.19
C PRO A 42 -10.38 17.14 -11.12
N LEU A 43 -10.42 15.80 -11.15
CA LEU A 43 -11.31 15.01 -12.00
C LEU A 43 -12.55 14.50 -11.26
N THR A 44 -12.68 14.83 -9.97
CA THR A 44 -13.86 14.49 -9.16
C THR A 44 -15.13 15.03 -9.82
N GLY A 45 -16.09 14.14 -10.11
CA GLY A 45 -17.33 14.45 -10.83
C GLY A 45 -17.32 14.09 -12.33
N LYS A 46 -16.21 13.59 -12.87
CA LYS A 46 -16.10 13.08 -14.26
C LYS A 46 -15.74 11.59 -14.25
N PRO A 47 -16.72 10.67 -14.15
CA PRO A 47 -16.46 9.25 -13.89
C PRO A 47 -15.60 8.60 -14.99
N LEU A 48 -15.84 8.92 -16.26
CA LEU A 48 -15.05 8.39 -17.39
C LEU A 48 -13.61 8.90 -17.36
N GLY A 49 -13.39 10.18 -17.03
CA GLY A 49 -12.06 10.78 -16.95
C GLY A 49 -11.24 10.20 -15.80
N GLN A 50 -11.88 9.93 -14.66
CA GLN A 50 -11.24 9.31 -13.51
C GLN A 50 -10.75 7.89 -13.82
N VAL A 51 -11.58 7.06 -14.47
CA VAL A 51 -11.19 5.69 -14.86
C VAL A 51 -10.05 5.70 -15.89
N LEU A 52 -10.11 6.60 -16.88
CA LEU A 52 -9.05 6.70 -17.88
C LEU A 52 -7.70 7.07 -17.24
N VAL A 53 -7.71 8.00 -16.29
CA VAL A 53 -6.51 8.47 -15.60
C VAL A 53 -5.96 7.42 -14.64
N THR A 54 -6.79 6.71 -13.88
CA THR A 54 -6.31 5.62 -13.01
C THR A 54 -5.67 4.49 -13.83
N LEU A 55 -6.25 4.13 -14.97
CA LEU A 55 -5.67 3.14 -15.88
C LEU A 55 -4.35 3.64 -16.49
N GLY A 56 -4.32 4.88 -16.99
CA GLY A 56 -3.10 5.48 -17.55
C GLY A 56 -1.96 5.55 -16.53
N ILE A 57 -2.25 6.00 -15.31
CA ILE A 57 -1.29 5.99 -14.19
C ILE A 57 -0.81 4.57 -13.92
N SER A 58 -1.71 3.58 -13.88
CA SER A 58 -1.35 2.19 -13.63
C SER A 58 -0.34 1.67 -14.66
N PHE A 59 -0.54 1.99 -15.94
CA PHE A 59 0.41 1.63 -17.01
C PHE A 59 1.74 2.36 -16.88
N ILE A 60 1.73 3.69 -16.69
CA ILE A 60 2.97 4.48 -16.51
C ILE A 60 3.77 3.93 -15.32
N VAL A 61 3.10 3.64 -14.21
CA VAL A 61 3.73 3.08 -13.02
C VAL A 61 4.29 1.68 -13.31
N ALA A 62 3.57 0.83 -14.04
CA ALA A 62 4.03 -0.49 -14.40
C ALA A 62 5.27 -0.43 -15.30
N ASP A 63 5.26 0.42 -16.33
CA ASP A 63 6.38 0.60 -17.26
C ASP A 63 7.60 1.21 -16.56
N LEU A 64 7.41 2.20 -15.68
CA LEU A 64 8.48 2.73 -14.85
C LEU A 64 9.09 1.65 -13.94
N CYS A 65 8.25 0.77 -13.38
CA CYS A 65 8.76 -0.36 -12.60
C CYS A 65 9.62 -1.30 -13.45
N LEU A 66 9.15 -1.65 -14.65
CA LEU A 66 9.89 -2.50 -15.57
C LEU A 66 11.21 -1.86 -16.04
N MET A 67 11.21 -0.56 -16.30
CA MET A 67 12.39 0.16 -16.78
C MET A 67 13.50 0.23 -15.70
N ILE A 68 13.14 0.41 -14.43
CA ILE A 68 14.11 0.60 -13.34
C ILE A 68 14.55 -0.75 -12.74
N TRP A 69 13.62 -1.69 -12.52
CA TRP A 69 13.90 -2.95 -11.81
C TRP A 69 13.95 -4.19 -12.72
N GLY A 70 13.60 -4.05 -14.00
CA GLY A 70 13.50 -5.17 -14.92
C GLY A 70 12.20 -5.97 -14.76
N GLY A 71 11.99 -6.93 -15.65
CA GLY A 71 10.85 -7.86 -15.62
C GLY A 71 11.09 -9.12 -14.79
N ASP A 72 12.31 -9.32 -14.27
CA ASP A 72 12.67 -10.53 -13.55
C ASP A 72 12.23 -10.48 -12.08
N PRO A 73 11.63 -11.57 -11.55
CA PRO A 73 11.28 -11.64 -10.14
C PRO A 73 12.55 -11.57 -9.28
N ILE A 74 12.68 -10.51 -8.47
CA ILE A 74 13.81 -10.37 -7.54
C ILE A 74 13.53 -11.22 -6.29
N PRO A 75 14.31 -12.28 -6.02
CA PRO A 75 14.11 -13.09 -4.83
C PRO A 75 14.55 -12.31 -3.59
N LEU A 76 13.58 -11.98 -2.74
CA LEU A 76 13.85 -11.37 -1.43
C LEU A 76 14.39 -12.44 -0.48
N ALA A 77 15.70 -12.39 -0.19
CA ALA A 77 16.29 -13.21 0.86
C ALA A 77 15.79 -12.72 2.23
N ALA A 78 15.07 -13.58 2.96
CA ALA A 78 14.58 -13.26 4.29
C ALA A 78 15.78 -13.05 5.26
N PRO A 79 15.67 -12.12 6.22
CA PRO A 79 16.73 -11.87 7.21
C PRO A 79 17.02 -13.13 8.03
N ALA A 80 18.28 -13.31 8.45
CA ALA A 80 18.78 -14.51 9.13
C ALA A 80 17.95 -14.93 10.37
N SER A 81 17.25 -13.99 11.01
CA SER A 81 16.35 -14.24 12.15
C SER A 81 15.04 -14.96 11.78
N LEU A 82 14.55 -14.86 10.54
CA LEU A 82 13.29 -15.48 10.06
C LEU A 82 13.51 -16.62 9.06
N GLN A 83 14.78 -16.98 8.79
CA GLN A 83 15.12 -18.10 7.91
C GLN A 83 14.85 -19.47 8.54
N ARG A 84 14.65 -19.55 9.87
CA ARG A 84 14.31 -20.83 10.54
C ARG A 84 12.93 -21.30 10.06
N PRO A 85 12.83 -22.44 9.37
CA PRO A 85 11.54 -23.02 9.01
C PRO A 85 10.84 -23.50 10.27
N LEU A 86 9.57 -23.18 10.43
CA LEU A 86 8.72 -23.81 11.42
C LEU A 86 8.26 -25.15 10.83
N ILE A 87 8.73 -26.26 11.41
CA ILE A 87 8.30 -27.59 11.02
C ILE A 87 7.04 -27.91 11.83
N VAL A 88 5.89 -27.93 11.16
CA VAL A 88 4.61 -28.34 11.76
C VAL A 88 4.15 -29.59 11.01
N GLY A 89 4.05 -30.72 11.71
CA GLY A 89 3.55 -31.98 11.13
C GLY A 89 4.39 -32.56 9.99
N GLY A 90 5.71 -32.27 9.92
CA GLY A 90 6.60 -32.76 8.87
C GLY A 90 6.70 -31.87 7.62
N ILE A 91 5.97 -30.75 7.58
CA ILE A 91 6.05 -29.77 6.49
C ILE A 91 6.82 -28.55 7.00
N ALA A 92 7.89 -28.19 6.29
CA ALA A 92 8.69 -27.00 6.60
C ALA A 92 8.00 -25.75 6.04
N PHE A 93 7.40 -24.94 6.91
CA PHE A 93 6.86 -23.65 6.54
C PHE A 93 7.87 -22.53 6.81
N PRO A 94 8.20 -21.69 5.82
CA PRO A 94 9.03 -20.51 6.06
C PRO A 94 8.33 -19.57 7.06
N ALA A 95 8.93 -19.37 8.24
CA ALA A 95 8.38 -18.50 9.29
C ALA A 95 8.08 -17.08 8.79
N TYR A 96 8.85 -16.61 7.81
CA TYR A 96 8.60 -15.37 7.07
C TYR A 96 7.17 -15.23 6.53
N ARG A 97 6.59 -16.27 5.93
CA ARG A 97 5.24 -16.19 5.36
C ARG A 97 4.16 -16.03 6.45
N LEU A 98 4.36 -16.66 7.60
CA LEU A 98 3.45 -16.56 8.74
C LEU A 98 3.50 -15.16 9.37
N VAL A 99 4.68 -14.57 9.47
CA VAL A 99 4.83 -13.18 9.96
C VAL A 99 4.17 -12.20 9.00
N VAL A 100 4.38 -12.34 7.69
CA VAL A 100 3.71 -11.51 6.68
C VAL A 100 2.19 -11.65 6.77
N LEU A 101 1.69 -12.87 6.94
CA LEU A 101 0.25 -13.11 7.15
C LEU A 101 -0.27 -12.41 8.42
N GLY A 102 0.47 -12.49 9.53
CA GLY A 102 0.13 -11.80 10.76
C GLY A 102 0.03 -10.28 10.57
N ILE A 103 1.02 -9.67 9.90
CA ILE A 103 1.01 -8.23 9.57
C ILE A 103 -0.19 -7.90 8.69
N ALA A 104 -0.50 -8.73 7.69
CA ALA A 104 -1.65 -8.51 6.81
C ALA A 104 -2.97 -8.52 7.59
N ILE A 105 -3.15 -9.48 8.50
CA ILE A 105 -4.34 -9.58 9.36
C ILE A 105 -4.45 -8.36 10.28
N VAL A 106 -3.36 -8.01 10.96
CA VAL A 106 -3.32 -6.83 11.86
C VAL A 106 -3.64 -5.55 11.09
N THR A 107 -3.08 -5.39 9.89
CA THR A 107 -3.35 -4.24 9.03
C THR A 107 -4.81 -4.20 8.57
N ALA A 108 -5.37 -5.34 8.17
CA ALA A 108 -6.76 -5.44 7.75
C ALA A 108 -7.73 -5.09 8.89
N ILE A 109 -7.52 -5.67 10.07
CA ILE A 109 -8.32 -5.37 11.27
C ILE A 109 -8.15 -3.89 11.67
N GLY A 110 -6.93 -3.38 11.62
CA GLY A 110 -6.63 -1.98 11.95
C GLY A 110 -7.34 -0.99 11.03
N LEU A 111 -7.33 -1.24 9.72
CA LEU A 111 -8.06 -0.43 8.74
C LEU A 111 -9.57 -0.55 8.91
N HIS A 112 -10.08 -1.75 9.19
CA HIS A 112 -11.50 -1.97 9.43
C HIS A 112 -11.98 -1.21 10.68
N ALA A 113 -11.27 -1.35 11.80
CA ALA A 113 -11.55 -0.62 13.03
C ALA A 113 -11.42 0.90 12.84
N LEU A 114 -10.42 1.36 12.07
CA LEU A 114 -10.27 2.77 11.72
C LEU A 114 -11.51 3.29 10.97
N MET A 115 -11.96 2.56 9.95
CA MET A 115 -13.10 2.97 9.14
C MET A 115 -14.42 2.92 9.90
N GLU A 116 -14.65 1.87 10.70
CA GLU A 116 -15.92 1.65 11.37
C GLU A 116 -16.07 2.40 12.69
N TRP A 117 -15.02 2.42 13.52
CA TRP A 117 -15.12 2.85 14.91
C TRP A 117 -14.54 4.24 15.17
N THR A 118 -13.83 4.85 14.21
CA THR A 118 -13.23 6.18 14.43
C THR A 118 -14.01 7.30 13.75
N ARG A 119 -13.93 8.50 14.35
CA ARG A 119 -14.50 9.74 13.78
C ARG A 119 -13.91 10.07 12.41
N ILE A 120 -12.65 9.72 12.16
CA ILE A 120 -12.00 9.90 10.86
C ILE A 120 -12.72 9.05 9.81
N GLY A 121 -12.97 7.77 10.12
CA GLY A 121 -13.74 6.88 9.25
C GLY A 121 -15.18 7.32 9.01
N ALA A 122 -15.83 7.91 10.02
CA ALA A 122 -17.16 8.49 9.87
C ALA A 122 -17.17 9.71 8.93
N MET A 123 -16.17 10.61 9.05
CA MET A 123 -16.04 11.77 8.16
C MET A 123 -15.77 11.37 6.71
N ILE A 124 -14.91 10.36 6.48
CA ILE A 124 -14.63 9.85 5.13
C ILE A 124 -15.90 9.28 4.49
N ARG A 125 -16.68 8.48 5.21
CA ARG A 125 -17.95 7.92 4.71
C ARG A 125 -18.97 9.02 4.40
N ALA A 126 -19.14 9.98 5.31
CA ALA A 126 -20.04 11.11 5.11
C ALA A 126 -19.68 11.93 3.85
N GLY A 127 -18.38 12.13 3.58
CA GLY A 127 -17.92 12.84 2.38
C GLY A 127 -18.17 12.08 1.08
N VAL A 128 -18.15 10.74 1.09
CA VAL A 128 -18.45 9.90 -0.08
C VAL A 128 -19.96 9.83 -0.35
N ASP A 129 -20.77 9.76 0.71
CA ASP A 129 -22.24 9.66 0.59
C ASP A 129 -22.84 10.98 0.07
N ASP A 130 -22.54 12.11 0.73
CA ASP A 130 -23.04 13.43 0.32
C ASP A 130 -22.04 14.52 0.74
N MET A 131 -21.09 14.77 -0.15
CA MET A 131 -20.07 15.81 0.03
C MET A 131 -20.65 17.23 0.27
N PRO A 132 -21.71 17.69 -0.44
CA PRO A 132 -22.31 18.99 -0.13
C PRO A 132 -22.93 19.06 1.27
N MET A 133 -23.65 18.02 1.72
CA MET A 133 -24.22 17.97 3.07
C MET A 133 -23.13 17.87 4.15
N ALA A 134 -22.10 17.06 3.92
CA ALA A 134 -20.97 16.93 4.84
C ALA A 134 -20.27 18.27 5.09
N ARG A 135 -20.07 19.06 4.02
CA ARG A 135 -19.51 20.42 4.11
C ARG A 135 -20.40 21.40 4.87
N ALA A 136 -21.72 21.29 4.75
CA ALA A 136 -22.66 22.13 5.49
C ALA A 136 -22.60 21.91 7.02
N VAL A 137 -22.20 20.70 7.45
CA VAL A 137 -22.05 20.33 8.88
C VAL A 137 -20.63 20.63 9.40
N GLY A 138 -19.75 21.19 8.56
CA GLY A 138 -18.38 21.58 8.95
C GLY A 138 -17.33 20.47 8.80
N ILE A 139 -17.65 19.39 8.08
CA ILE A 139 -16.67 18.38 7.65
C ILE A 139 -15.95 18.95 6.40
N PRO A 140 -14.61 19.05 6.41
CA PRO A 140 -13.84 19.68 5.33
C PRO A 140 -13.96 18.97 3.96
#